data_AF-A0A9D6LVI9-F1
#
_entry.id   AF-A0A9D6LVI9-F1
#
_cell.length_a   1.000
_cell.length_b   1.000
_cell.length_c   1.000
_cell.angle_alpha   90.00
_cell.angle_beta   90.00
_cell.angle_gamma   90.00
#
_symmetry.space_group_name_H-M   'P 1'
#
loop_
_entity.id
_entity.type
_entity.pdbx_description
1 polymer ?
#
loop_
_entity_poly.entity_id
_entity_poly.type
_entity_poly.pdbx_seq_one_letter_code
_entity_poly.pdbx_strand_id
1 'polypeptide(L)' 'MDRRNFFRMTLGTAVVAMHDKAIERAEAAAKYVKDRSAESIAGDEDYWAEIRTAFTVDRNVINLNNGYCSPSPRVVQ' A
#
# COMPACT_ATOMS: atom_id res chain seq x y z
N MET A 1 7.85 -17.56 -14.77
CA MET A 1 8.37 -16.57 -13.81
C MET A 1 7.38 -16.49 -12.66
N ASP A 2 7.77 -16.79 -11.42
CA ASP A 2 6.85 -16.65 -10.28
C ASP A 2 6.67 -15.15 -9.97
N ARG A 3 5.43 -14.65 -10.06
CA ARG A 3 5.07 -13.26 -9.75
C ARG A 3 5.63 -12.81 -8.40
N ARG A 4 5.70 -13.72 -7.41
CA ARG A 4 6.24 -13.45 -6.08
C ARG A 4 7.74 -13.18 -6.11
N ASN A 5 8.49 -13.91 -6.93
CA ASN A 5 9.93 -13.67 -7.08
C ASN A 5 10.22 -12.39 -7.87
N PHE A 6 9.37 -12.04 -8.83
CA PHE A 6 9.43 -10.75 -9.51
C PHE A 6 9.24 -9.60 -8.53
N PHE A 7 8.14 -9.57 -7.76
CA PHE A 7 7.91 -8.52 -6.76
C PHE A 7 8.99 -8.43 -5.68
N ARG A 8 9.58 -9.56 -5.25
CA ARG A 8 10.73 -9.55 -4.31
C ARG A 8 11.98 -8.89 -4.92
N MET A 9 12.26 -9.10 -6.21
CA MET A 9 13.35 -8.39 -6.90
C MET A 9 13.04 -6.90 -7.13
N THR A 10 11.79 -6.56 -7.47
CA THR A 10 11.40 -5.17 -7.74
C THR A 10 11.31 -4.33 -6.47
N LEU A 11 10.88 -4.91 -5.34
CA LEU A 11 10.90 -4.22 -4.03
C LEU A 11 12.34 -3.87 -3.60
N GLY A 12 13.29 -4.78 -3.83
CA GLY A 12 14.71 -4.54 -3.53
C GLY A 12 15.33 -3.39 -4.33
N THR A 13 14.79 -3.08 -5.51
CA THR A 13 15.26 -1.96 -6.36
C THR A 13 14.45 -0.67 -6.16
N ALA A 14 13.15 -0.75 -5.86
CA ALA A 14 12.31 0.42 -5.57
C ALA A 14 12.66 1.11 -4.23
N VAL A 15 13.15 0.36 -3.24
CA VAL A 15 13.59 0.91 -1.94
C VAL A 15 14.76 1.88 -2.08
N VAL A 16 15.61 1.72 -3.10
CA VAL A 16 16.78 2.59 -3.35
C VAL A 16 16.35 3.99 -3.83
N ALA A 17 15.13 4.16 -4.33
CA ALA A 17 14.63 5.43 -4.85
C ALA A 17 13.81 6.26 -3.84
N MET A 18 13.69 5.82 -2.58
CA MET A 18 12.84 6.49 -1.59
C MET A 18 13.65 7.13 -0.45
N HIS A 19 13.21 8.34 -0.08
CA HIS A 19 13.55 9.17 1.08
C HIS A 19 14.26 8.44 2.23
N ASP A 20 15.22 9.09 2.92
CA ASP A 20 16.08 8.58 4.02
C ASP A 20 15.43 7.68 5.09
N LYS A 21 14.11 7.68 5.24
CA LYS A 21 13.34 6.88 6.22
C LYS A 21 12.33 5.92 5.59
N ALA A 22 12.44 5.65 4.30
CA ALA A 22 11.48 4.82 3.58
C ALA A 22 11.46 3.39 4.10
N ILE A 23 12.64 2.82 4.40
CA ILE A 23 12.76 1.47 4.97
C ILE A 23 12.10 1.41 6.36
N GLU A 24 12.44 2.35 7.26
CA GLU A 24 11.84 2.40 8.60
C GLU A 24 10.31 2.53 8.56
N ARG A 25 9.79 3.37 7.65
CA ARG A 25 8.35 3.54 7.44
C ARG A 25 7.70 2.29 6.87
N ALA A 26 8.34 1.62 5.91
CA ALA A 26 7.85 0.37 5.33
C ALA A 26 7.85 -0.76 6.38
N GLU A 27 8.90 -0.88 7.18
CA GLU A 27 8.97 -1.84 8.28
C GLU A 27 7.91 -1.55 9.35
N ALA A 28 7.72 -0.29 9.73
CA ALA A 28 6.68 0.11 10.68
C ALA A 28 5.27 -0.26 10.18
N ALA A 29 4.98 -0.02 8.90
CA ALA A 29 3.73 -0.43 8.28
C ALA A 29 3.58 -1.97 8.24
N ALA A 30 4.67 -2.69 7.93
CA ALA A 30 4.67 -4.14 7.87
C ALA A 30 4.46 -4.81 9.24
N LYS A 31 4.80 -4.15 10.36
CA LYS A 31 4.59 -4.69 11.71
C LYS A 31 3.12 -4.99 12.01
N TYR A 32 2.18 -4.18 11.50
CA TYR A 32 0.75 -4.36 11.76
C TYR A 32 0.20 -5.68 11.18
N VAL A 33 0.76 -6.12 10.05
CA VAL A 33 0.35 -7.33 9.34
C VAL A 33 1.32 -8.49 9.54
N LYS A 34 2.31 -8.32 10.42
CA LYS A 34 3.35 -9.31 10.68
C LYS A 34 2.70 -10.61 11.16
N ASP A 35 3.19 -11.73 10.64
CA ASP A 35 2.76 -13.09 10.98
C ASP A 35 1.29 -13.43 10.59
N ARG A 36 0.60 -12.55 9.84
CA ARG A 36 -0.73 -12.81 9.27
C ARG A 36 -0.66 -13.22 7.80
N SER A 37 -1.52 -14.13 7.38
CA SER A 37 -1.62 -14.49 5.95
C SER A 37 -2.27 -13.37 5.15
N ALA A 38 -1.91 -13.27 3.86
CA ALA A 38 -2.50 -12.30 2.95
C ALA A 38 -4.04 -12.50 2.85
N GLU A 39 -4.48 -13.75 2.87
CA GLU A 39 -5.90 -14.12 2.83
C GLU A 39 -6.64 -13.61 4.08
N SER A 40 -6.02 -13.67 5.26
CA SER A 40 -6.60 -13.14 6.49
C SER A 40 -6.72 -11.62 6.48
N ILE A 41 -5.71 -10.92 5.97
CA ILE A 41 -5.70 -9.45 5.91
C ILE A 41 -6.69 -8.95 4.84
N ALA A 42 -6.87 -9.68 3.74
CA ALA A 42 -7.78 -9.29 2.67
C ALA A 42 -9.23 -9.09 3.16
N GLY A 43 -9.67 -9.86 4.17
CA GLY A 43 -10.98 -9.73 4.79
C GLY A 43 -11.04 -8.85 6.04
N ASP A 44 -9.94 -8.16 6.40
CA ASP A 44 -9.87 -7.31 7.59
C ASP A 44 -10.37 -5.89 7.29
N GLU A 45 -11.64 -5.63 7.62
CA GLU A 45 -12.26 -4.34 7.35
C GLU A 45 -11.65 -3.19 8.17
N ASP A 46 -11.14 -3.45 9.38
CA ASP A 46 -10.51 -2.41 10.19
C ASP A 46 -9.19 -1.96 9.54
N TYR A 47 -8.40 -2.90 9.04
CA TYR A 47 -7.19 -2.61 8.26
C TYR A 47 -7.50 -1.79 6.99
N TRP A 48 -8.52 -2.18 6.23
CA TRP A 48 -8.89 -1.46 5.00
C TRP A 48 -9.58 -0.12 5.27
N ALA A 49 -10.27 0.05 6.40
CA ALA A 49 -10.85 1.31 6.82
C ALA A 49 -9.74 2.35 7.05
N GLU A 50 -8.66 1.98 7.74
CA GLU A 50 -7.50 2.85 7.95
C GLU A 50 -6.89 3.31 6.63
N ILE A 51 -6.61 2.38 5.69
CA ILE A 51 -6.09 2.72 4.36
C ILE A 51 -7.03 3.68 3.63
N ARG A 52 -8.34 3.42 3.67
CA ARG A 52 -9.35 4.27 3.01
C ARG A 52 -9.37 5.68 3.57
N THR A 53 -9.12 5.87 4.86
CA THR A 53 -9.10 7.20 5.50
C THR A 53 -7.85 8.02 5.17
N ALA A 54 -6.78 7.39 4.68
CA ALA A 54 -5.58 8.09 4.24
C ALA A 54 -5.80 8.95 2.97
N PHE A 55 -6.92 8.75 2.26
CA PHE A 55 -7.29 9.48 1.05
C PHE A 55 -8.55 10.32 1.25
N THR A 56 -8.67 11.42 0.52
CA THR A 56 -9.83 12.34 0.58
C THR A 56 -10.82 12.14 -0.57
N VAL A 57 -10.80 10.98 -1.21
CA VAL A 57 -11.72 10.65 -2.31
C VAL A 57 -13.18 10.59 -1.84
N ASP A 58 -14.13 10.95 -2.72
CA ASP A 58 -15.56 10.81 -2.43
C ASP A 58 -15.92 9.33 -2.23
N ARG A 59 -16.54 9.03 -1.08
CA ARG A 59 -16.89 7.67 -0.65
C ARG A 59 -18.12 7.12 -1.35
N ASN A 60 -18.88 7.96 -2.05
CA ASN A 60 -20.07 7.55 -2.81
C ASN A 60 -19.74 7.25 -4.28
N VAL A 61 -18.49 7.43 -4.71
CA VAL A 61 -18.06 7.24 -6.09
C VAL A 61 -17.07 6.08 -6.19
N ILE A 62 -17.37 5.15 -7.10
CA ILE A 62 -16.43 4.08 -7.48
C ILE A 62 -15.81 4.48 -8.81
N ASN A 63 -14.53 4.87 -8.78
CA ASN A 63 -13.78 5.22 -9.99
C ASN A 63 -12.94 4.04 -10.49
N LEU A 64 -13.33 3.49 -11.64
CA LEU A 64 -12.64 2.38 -12.31
C LEU A 64 -11.69 2.85 -13.44
N ASN A 65 -11.41 4.15 -13.55
CA ASN A 65 -10.66 4.75 -14.65
C ASN A 65 -9.28 5.33 -14.24
N ASN A 66 -8.69 4.91 -13.11
CA ASN A 66 -7.41 5.45 -12.61
C ASN A 66 -6.15 4.96 -13.38
N GLY A 67 -6.26 4.66 -14.68
CA GLY A 67 -5.18 4.04 -15.47
C GLY A 67 -3.96 4.94 -15.73
N TYR A 68 -4.09 6.26 -15.61
CA TYR A 68 -3.01 7.23 -15.85
C TYR A 68 -2.55 7.99 -14.59
N CYS A 69 -3.48 8.29 -13.68
CA CYS A 69 -3.18 8.97 -12.42
C CYS A 69 -4.11 8.45 -11.33
N SER A 70 -3.55 8.10 -10.18
CA SER A 70 -4.29 7.68 -8.99
C SER A 70 -4.31 8.81 -7.96
N PRO A 71 -5.35 8.89 -7.12
CA PRO A 71 -5.42 9.89 -6.06
C PRO A 71 -4.21 9.78 -5.13
N SER A 72 -3.62 10.93 -4.78
CA SER A 72 -2.55 10.98 -3.79
C SER A 72 -3.11 10.93 -2.36
N PRO A 73 -2.39 10.32 -1.41
CA PRO A 73 -2.78 10.35 0.01
C PRO A 73 -2.80 11.78 0.55
N ARG A 74 -3.66 12.05 1.55
CA ARG A 74 -3.89 13.38 2.14
C ARG A 74 -2.63 14.14 2.56
N VAL A 75 -1.57 13.43 2.95
CA VAL A 75 -0.31 14.04 3.41
C VAL A 75 0.48 14.76 2.31
N VAL A 76 0.22 14.46 1.04
CA VAL A 76 0.89 15.07 -0.13
C VAL A 76 -0.09 15.59 -1.19
N GLN A 77 -1.37 15.77 -0.81
CA GLN A 77 -2.35 16.42 -1.67
C GLN A 77 -2.06 17.92 -1.85
#